data_AF-A0A2K8Z3Y4-F1
#
_entry.id   AF-A0A2K8Z3Y4-F1
#
_cell.length_a   1.000
_cell.length_b   1.000
_cell.length_c   1.000
_cell.angle_alpha   90.00
_cell.angle_beta   90.00
_cell.angle_gamma   90.00
#
_symmetry.space_group_name_H-M   'P 1'
#
loop_
_entity.id
_entity.type
_entity.pdbx_description
1 polymer ?
#
loop_
_entity_poly.entity_id
_entity_poly.type
_entity_poly.pdbx_seq_one_letter_code
_entity_poly.pdbx_strand_id
1 'polypeptide(L)'
;MPMNLEEEIVICQFGQGVYSVADMLEQFGQLEKDQQRKRFVDLYFQVWDAKLVDADIEQALANCSLSATDAMYEYLHLRSLATGFKGIVCVPESANPPGGELGKAYELLLYLFKIDYQRRFGQHTDTEQSTRTNFKIDYRPSFSREQETPTDWRFRDLSNSEIARGILTRHRELVEQVYEHPSFRSEFVCIAKQWYESIFTGQTALDESTPERQTHFDFLTYDELMTKNTTLFDHKGAYGIRLLRQSLTQALAIRYVLTAEQANRLVVDVIERHLRETYNSDL
;
A
#
# COMPACT_ATOMS: atom_id res chain seq x y z
N MET A 1 -6.20 0.74 -1.90
CA MET A 1 -5.77 1.83 -2.81
C MET A 1 -4.25 1.78 -2.84
N PRO A 2 -3.52 2.42 -3.77
CA PRO A 2 -2.09 2.59 -3.54
C PRO A 2 -1.87 3.50 -2.32
N MET A 3 -0.82 3.24 -1.54
CA MET A 3 -0.34 4.14 -0.49
C MET A 3 -0.15 5.56 -1.04
N ASN A 4 -0.52 6.58 -0.27
CA ASN A 4 -0.29 7.96 -0.68
C ASN A 4 1.22 8.26 -0.74
N LEU A 5 1.61 9.30 -1.49
CA LEU A 5 3.03 9.60 -1.72
C LEU A 5 3.78 9.97 -0.44
N GLU A 6 3.12 10.64 0.51
CA GLU A 6 3.75 11.08 1.77
C GLU A 6 4.11 9.89 2.64
N GLU A 7 3.17 8.97 2.82
CA GLU A 7 3.37 7.72 3.53
C GLU A 7 4.44 6.85 2.87
N GLU A 8 4.43 6.76 1.54
CA GLU A 8 5.45 5.97 0.84
C GLU A 8 6.84 6.59 1.00
N ILE A 9 6.96 7.93 0.94
CA ILE A 9 8.23 8.61 1.23
C ILE A 9 8.69 8.28 2.65
N VAL A 10 7.80 8.32 3.65
CA VAL A 10 8.14 7.97 5.04
C VAL A 10 8.60 6.50 5.15
N ILE A 11 7.93 5.58 4.47
CA ILE A 11 8.30 4.16 4.43
C ILE A 11 9.67 3.96 3.75
N CYS A 12 9.93 4.66 2.65
CA CYS A 12 11.24 4.63 1.99
C CYS A 12 12.33 5.28 2.85
N GLN A 13 12.04 6.38 3.55
CA GLN A 13 12.92 7.00 4.55
C GLN A 13 13.25 6.03 5.69
N PHE A 14 12.29 5.24 6.15
CA PHE A 14 12.53 4.14 7.08
C PHE A 14 13.48 3.07 6.47
N GLY A 15 13.28 2.67 5.21
CA GLY A 15 14.19 1.79 4.48
C GLY A 15 15.63 2.34 4.39
N GLN A 16 15.77 3.67 4.29
CA GLN A 16 17.06 4.39 4.29
C GLN A 16 17.63 4.61 5.71
N GLY A 17 16.93 4.19 6.76
CA GLY A 17 17.37 4.33 8.15
C GLY A 17 17.19 5.74 8.73
N VAL A 18 16.34 6.58 8.13
CA VAL A 18 15.97 7.91 8.65
C VAL A 18 15.05 7.77 9.86
N TYR A 19 14.06 6.87 9.78
CA TYR A 19 13.17 6.52 10.88
C TYR A 19 13.57 5.17 11.48
N SER A 20 13.41 5.05 12.80
CA SER A 20 13.53 3.78 13.51
C SER A 20 12.21 2.98 13.44
N VAL A 21 12.26 1.69 13.78
CA VAL A 21 11.04 0.87 13.88
C VAL A 21 10.11 1.42 14.95
N ALA A 22 10.66 1.90 16.07
CA ALA A 22 9.87 2.52 17.14
C ALA A 22 9.11 3.76 16.65
N ASP A 23 9.75 4.64 15.87
CA ASP A 23 9.09 5.82 15.29
C ASP A 23 7.92 5.41 14.37
N MET A 24 8.12 4.36 13.57
CA MET A 24 7.10 3.86 12.64
C MET A 24 5.93 3.21 13.37
N LEU A 25 6.19 2.48 14.45
CA LEU A 25 5.16 1.87 15.29
C LEU A 25 4.38 2.91 16.10
N GLU A 26 5.05 3.95 16.61
CA GLU A 26 4.39 5.05 17.30
C GLU A 26 3.44 5.79 16.36
N GLN A 27 3.90 6.18 15.17
CA GLN A 27 3.04 6.81 14.16
C GLN A 27 1.86 5.91 13.77
N PHE A 28 2.10 4.61 13.61
CA PHE A 28 1.03 3.65 13.32
C PHE A 28 0.01 3.58 14.44
N GLY A 29 0.45 3.56 15.70
CA GLY A 29 -0.40 3.53 16.89
C GLY A 29 -1.28 4.77 17.06
N GLN A 30 -0.90 5.91 16.48
CA GLN A 30 -1.67 7.16 16.50
C GLN A 30 -2.79 7.21 15.45
N LEU A 31 -2.78 6.32 14.46
CA LEU A 31 -3.82 6.23 13.43
C LEU A 31 -5.11 5.59 13.95
N GLU A 32 -6.24 5.96 13.35
CA GLU A 32 -7.50 5.26 13.59
C GLU A 32 -7.45 3.83 13.05
N LYS A 33 -8.31 2.94 13.56
CA LYS A 33 -8.26 1.50 13.21
C LYS A 33 -8.37 1.24 11.70
N ASP A 34 -9.21 2.01 11.00
CA ASP A 34 -9.37 1.84 9.55
C ASP A 34 -8.16 2.35 8.77
N GLN A 35 -7.53 3.43 9.24
CA GLN A 35 -6.27 3.93 8.69
C GLN A 35 -5.10 2.98 8.96
N GLN A 36 -5.02 2.39 10.16
CA GLN A 36 -4.05 1.34 10.49
C GLN A 36 -4.20 0.15 9.54
N ARG A 37 -5.44 -0.29 9.31
CA ARG A 37 -5.73 -1.37 8.36
C ARG A 37 -5.29 -1.00 6.94
N LYS A 38 -5.67 0.19 6.46
CA LYS A 38 -5.27 0.69 5.13
C LYS A 38 -3.75 0.67 4.98
N ARG A 39 -3.03 1.27 5.94
CA ARG A 39 -1.56 1.33 5.95
C ARG A 39 -0.89 -0.05 6.02
N PHE A 40 -1.45 -0.96 6.82
CA PHE A 40 -0.97 -2.35 6.89
C PHE A 40 -1.12 -3.06 5.53
N VAL A 41 -2.31 -2.98 4.92
CA VAL A 41 -2.60 -3.62 3.63
C VAL A 41 -1.71 -3.05 2.52
N ASP A 42 -1.50 -1.74 2.51
CA ASP A 42 -0.69 -1.10 1.49
C ASP A 42 0.80 -1.49 1.61
N LEU A 43 1.34 -1.51 2.83
CA LEU A 43 2.72 -2.01 3.07
C LEU A 43 2.83 -3.49 2.74
N TYR A 44 1.82 -4.28 3.10
CA TYR A 44 1.74 -5.70 2.77
C TYR A 44 1.87 -5.92 1.25
N PHE A 45 1.17 -5.14 0.42
CA PHE A 45 1.27 -5.30 -1.03
C PHE A 45 2.66 -4.95 -1.56
N GLN A 46 3.34 -3.95 -0.97
CA GLN A 46 4.73 -3.64 -1.32
C GLN A 46 5.68 -4.80 -0.98
N VAL A 47 5.49 -5.43 0.18
CA VAL A 47 6.27 -6.60 0.62
C VAL A 47 5.90 -7.85 -0.19
N TRP A 48 4.64 -8.01 -0.57
CA TRP A 48 4.18 -9.14 -1.38
C TRP A 48 4.85 -9.18 -2.75
N ASP A 49 4.99 -8.01 -3.39
CA ASP A 49 5.69 -7.89 -4.66
C ASP A 49 7.22 -8.04 -4.51
N ALA A 50 7.72 -8.11 -3.27
CA ALA A 50 9.11 -8.43 -3.00
C ALA A 50 9.41 -9.91 -3.22
N LYS A 51 10.49 -10.17 -3.96
CA LYS A 51 11.01 -11.52 -4.18
C LYS A 51 11.79 -11.99 -2.94
N LEU A 52 11.14 -12.03 -1.79
CA LEU A 52 11.74 -12.44 -0.52
C LEU A 52 12.27 -13.88 -0.59
N VAL A 53 13.34 -14.16 0.14
CA VAL A 53 13.91 -15.50 0.35
C VAL A 53 13.79 -15.87 1.81
N ASP A 54 13.92 -17.15 2.13
CA ASP A 54 13.71 -17.65 3.50
C ASP A 54 14.64 -16.96 4.52
N ALA A 55 15.87 -16.67 4.11
CA ALA A 55 16.82 -15.89 4.92
C ALA A 55 16.32 -14.49 5.28
N ASP A 56 15.57 -13.81 4.40
CA ASP A 56 14.98 -12.50 4.70
C ASP A 56 13.90 -12.62 5.79
N ILE A 57 13.12 -13.71 5.72
CA ILE A 57 12.04 -13.99 6.68
C ILE A 57 12.63 -14.31 8.04
N GLU A 58 13.64 -15.18 8.08
CA GLU A 58 14.37 -15.52 9.32
C GLU A 58 15.02 -14.28 9.94
N GLN A 59 15.66 -13.43 9.13
CA GLN A 59 16.23 -12.17 9.60
C GLN A 59 15.16 -11.21 10.12
N ALA A 60 14.00 -11.10 9.45
CA ALA A 60 12.92 -10.24 9.92
C ALA A 60 12.33 -10.74 11.25
N LEU A 61 12.12 -12.06 11.38
CA LEU A 61 11.64 -12.69 12.61
C LEU A 61 12.63 -12.52 13.76
N ALA A 62 13.94 -12.61 13.50
CA ALA A 62 14.97 -12.41 14.52
C ALA A 62 15.01 -10.98 15.08
N ASN A 63 14.57 -9.98 14.30
CA ASN A 63 14.56 -8.57 14.72
C ASN A 63 13.18 -8.10 15.24
N CYS A 64 12.13 -8.88 15.04
CA CYS A 64 10.77 -8.53 15.45
C CYS A 64 10.48 -9.00 16.88
N SER A 65 9.52 -8.35 17.54
CA SER A 65 9.05 -8.74 18.88
C SER A 65 8.18 -10.01 18.91
N LEU A 66 7.99 -10.68 17.77
CA LEU A 66 7.18 -11.91 17.65
C LEU A 66 7.89 -13.09 18.33
N SER A 67 7.17 -13.73 19.25
CA SER A 67 7.57 -14.99 19.88
C SER A 67 7.17 -16.19 19.04
N ALA A 68 7.87 -17.32 19.21
CA ALA A 68 7.52 -18.58 18.55
C ALA A 68 6.11 -19.10 18.90
N THR A 69 5.51 -18.58 19.98
CA THR A 69 4.15 -18.90 20.43
C THR A 69 3.08 -17.96 19.89
N ASP A 70 3.46 -16.85 19.24
CA ASP A 70 2.48 -15.95 18.63
C ASP A 70 1.86 -16.62 17.40
N ALA A 71 0.53 -16.56 17.28
CA ALA A 71 -0.21 -17.15 16.16
C ALA A 71 0.30 -16.67 14.79
N MET A 72 0.82 -15.43 14.72
CA MET A 72 1.44 -14.87 13.52
C MET A 72 2.74 -15.58 13.14
N TYR A 73 3.57 -15.97 14.12
CA TYR A 73 4.81 -16.72 13.88
C TYR A 73 4.49 -18.09 13.29
N GLU A 74 3.55 -18.80 13.91
CA GLU A 74 3.10 -20.11 13.46
C GLU A 74 2.50 -20.03 12.04
N TYR A 75 1.69 -19.00 11.78
CA TYR A 75 1.07 -18.78 10.48
C TYR A 75 2.08 -18.57 9.35
N LEU A 76 3.10 -17.74 9.58
CA LEU A 76 4.14 -17.47 8.59
C LEU A 76 4.97 -18.70 8.27
N HIS A 77 5.32 -19.47 9.30
CA HIS A 77 6.15 -20.66 9.15
C HIS A 77 5.39 -21.81 8.48
N LEU A 78 4.13 -22.05 8.87
CA LEU A 78 3.29 -23.06 8.24
C LEU A 78 3.02 -22.77 6.76
N ARG A 79 2.84 -21.50 6.39
CA ARG A 79 2.48 -21.14 5.02
C ARG A 79 3.69 -20.95 4.10
N SER A 80 4.84 -20.49 4.61
CA SER A 80 6.09 -20.45 3.83
C SER A 80 6.53 -21.87 3.42
N LEU A 81 6.27 -22.87 4.26
CA LEU A 81 6.61 -24.27 4.03
C LEU A 81 5.61 -25.01 3.13
N ALA A 82 4.31 -24.66 3.17
CA ALA A 82 3.27 -25.51 2.58
C ALA A 82 2.95 -25.29 1.10
N THR A 83 3.24 -24.13 0.50
CA THR A 83 2.67 -23.82 -0.84
C THR A 83 3.67 -23.55 -1.94
N GLY A 84 4.97 -23.36 -1.68
CA GLY A 84 5.91 -22.85 -2.72
C GLY A 84 5.52 -21.46 -3.28
N PHE A 85 4.39 -20.93 -2.85
CA PHE A 85 3.92 -19.57 -2.99
C PHE A 85 4.45 -18.84 -1.77
N LYS A 86 5.48 -18.01 -1.97
CA LYS A 86 6.07 -17.11 -0.98
C LYS A 86 5.12 -15.95 -0.65
N GLY A 87 3.92 -16.29 -0.19
CA GLY A 87 2.87 -15.35 0.10
C GLY A 87 2.59 -15.33 1.59
N ILE A 88 3.01 -14.26 2.26
CA ILE A 88 2.33 -13.77 3.47
C ILE A 88 0.90 -13.56 2.98
N VAL A 89 -0.07 -14.42 3.26
CA VAL A 89 -1.44 -14.17 2.79
C VAL A 89 -2.23 -13.73 4.01
N CYS A 90 -2.32 -12.42 4.24
CA CYS A 90 -3.46 -11.87 4.94
C CYS A 90 -4.53 -11.61 3.87
N VAL A 91 -5.59 -12.43 3.86
CA VAL A 91 -6.80 -12.06 3.10
C VAL A 91 -7.42 -10.85 3.82
N PRO A 92 -7.65 -9.72 3.14
CA PRO A 92 -8.16 -8.50 3.77
C PRO A 92 -9.61 -8.58 4.23
N GLU A 93 -10.34 -9.64 3.89
CA GLU A 93 -11.79 -9.74 4.17
C GLU A 93 -12.11 -10.09 5.63
N SER A 94 -11.24 -10.81 6.34
CA SER A 94 -11.43 -10.99 7.79
C SER A 94 -10.76 -9.85 8.53
N ALA A 95 -11.55 -9.02 9.18
CA ALA A 95 -11.18 -7.73 9.76
C ALA A 95 -10.06 -7.75 10.83
N ASN A 96 -9.30 -8.81 11.08
CA ASN A 96 -8.10 -8.79 11.89
C ASN A 96 -7.13 -9.89 11.41
N PRO A 97 -5.80 -9.72 11.54
CA PRO A 97 -4.88 -10.85 11.42
C PRO A 97 -5.34 -11.96 12.37
N PRO A 98 -5.25 -13.25 11.98
CA PRO A 98 -5.74 -14.35 12.80
C PRO A 98 -5.03 -14.34 14.15
N GLY A 99 -5.75 -13.91 15.20
CA GLY A 99 -5.30 -13.98 16.59
C GLY A 99 -4.15 -13.04 17.00
N GLY A 100 -3.89 -11.93 16.31
CA GLY A 100 -2.73 -11.07 16.59
C GLY A 100 -3.02 -9.58 16.81
N GLU A 101 -2.12 -8.91 17.55
CA GLU A 101 -2.04 -7.44 17.61
C GLU A 101 -1.56 -6.90 16.26
N LEU A 102 -2.38 -6.09 15.58
CA LEU A 102 -2.07 -5.51 14.26
C LEU A 102 -0.69 -4.79 14.23
N GLY A 103 -0.29 -4.19 15.34
CA GLY A 103 1.02 -3.56 15.50
C GLY A 103 2.20 -4.52 15.33
N LYS A 104 2.12 -5.74 15.88
CA LYS A 104 3.18 -6.76 15.71
C LYS A 104 3.26 -7.25 14.26
N ALA A 105 2.11 -7.42 13.61
CA ALA A 105 2.08 -7.80 12.20
C ALA A 105 2.67 -6.69 11.32
N TYR A 106 2.37 -5.42 11.62
CA TYR A 106 2.95 -4.27 10.96
C TYR A 106 4.46 -4.15 11.20
N GLU A 107 4.94 -4.41 12.43
CA GLU A 107 6.38 -4.47 12.75
C GLU A 107 7.13 -5.44 11.85
N LEU A 108 6.60 -6.66 11.69
CA LEU A 108 7.21 -7.65 10.80
C LEU A 108 7.27 -7.15 9.35
N LEU A 109 6.18 -6.57 8.84
CA LEU A 109 6.16 -6.03 7.48
C LEU A 109 7.19 -4.92 7.30
N LEU A 110 7.42 -4.08 8.32
CA LEU A 110 8.49 -3.08 8.28
C LEU A 110 9.87 -3.75 8.15
N TYR A 111 10.17 -4.78 8.94
CA TYR A 111 11.45 -5.48 8.81
C TYR A 111 11.62 -6.14 7.44
N LEU A 112 10.60 -6.82 6.93
CA LEU A 112 10.63 -7.44 5.60
C LEU A 112 10.82 -6.40 4.50
N PHE A 113 10.08 -5.30 4.57
CA PHE A 113 10.24 -4.16 3.68
C PHE A 113 11.67 -3.61 3.74
N LYS A 114 12.21 -3.40 4.95
CA LYS A 114 13.56 -2.86 5.13
C LYS A 114 14.62 -3.78 4.54
N ILE A 115 14.52 -5.09 4.76
CA ILE A 115 15.45 -6.08 4.21
C ILE A 115 15.37 -6.08 2.68
N ASP A 116 14.17 -6.09 2.10
CA ASP A 116 14.02 -6.04 0.65
C ASP A 116 14.50 -4.71 0.07
N TYR A 117 14.17 -3.59 0.71
CA TYR A 117 14.63 -2.25 0.34
C TYR A 117 16.17 -2.21 0.36
N GLN A 118 16.78 -2.60 1.47
CA GLN A 118 18.24 -2.67 1.58
C GLN A 118 18.81 -3.63 0.54
N ARG A 119 18.25 -4.82 0.30
CA ARG A 119 18.76 -5.70 -0.75
C ARG A 119 18.70 -5.09 -2.15
N ARG A 120 17.59 -4.42 -2.49
CA ARG A 120 17.39 -3.78 -3.81
C ARG A 120 18.30 -2.57 -3.99
N PHE A 121 18.50 -1.80 -2.94
CA PHE A 121 19.12 -0.49 -3.03
C PHE A 121 20.53 -0.44 -2.41
N GLY A 122 20.88 -1.29 -1.45
CA GLY A 122 22.15 -1.33 -0.72
C GLY A 122 22.58 -2.73 -0.28
N GLN A 123 23.46 -3.38 -1.03
CA GLN A 123 24.14 -4.56 -0.51
C GLN A 123 25.10 -4.16 0.62
N HIS A 124 24.81 -4.69 1.82
CA HIS A 124 25.53 -4.70 3.09
C HIS A 124 25.34 -3.52 4.07
N THR A 125 24.40 -3.72 5.01
CA THR A 125 24.55 -3.24 6.39
C THR A 125 25.19 -4.34 7.21
N ASP A 126 26.53 -4.32 7.35
CA ASP A 126 27.18 -5.09 8.42
C ASP A 126 27.59 -4.15 9.55
N THR A 127 26.98 -4.46 10.69
CA THR A 127 27.34 -4.13 12.07
C THR A 127 27.25 -2.67 12.51
N GLU A 128 26.40 -2.51 13.51
CA GLU A 128 26.11 -1.31 14.28
C GLU A 128 27.38 -0.54 14.68
N GLN A 129 27.28 0.79 14.58
CA GLN A 129 28.11 1.80 15.24
C GLN A 129 29.42 2.28 14.60
N SER A 130 29.92 1.73 13.50
CA SER A 130 31.06 2.36 12.81
C SER A 130 30.66 2.95 11.46
N THR A 131 30.64 4.29 11.42
CA THR A 131 30.65 5.15 10.21
C THR A 131 29.37 5.29 9.39
N ARG A 132 28.52 6.22 9.86
CA ARG A 132 27.58 7.03 9.04
C ARG A 132 28.23 7.67 7.78
N THR A 133 29.55 7.59 7.65
CA THR A 133 30.39 8.08 6.54
C THR A 133 30.75 7.02 5.49
N ASN A 134 30.70 5.71 5.79
CA ASN A 134 31.07 4.67 4.80
C ASN A 134 29.88 4.16 3.98
N PHE A 135 28.65 4.49 4.37
CA PHE A 135 27.41 4.26 3.61
C PHE A 135 27.45 4.83 2.18
N LYS A 136 28.25 5.88 1.94
CA LYS A 136 28.38 6.53 0.61
C LYS A 136 29.34 5.83 -0.36
N ILE A 137 30.18 4.92 0.10
CA ILE A 137 31.33 4.45 -0.69
C ILE A 137 30.96 3.24 -1.57
N ASP A 138 30.19 2.29 -1.06
CA ASP A 138 29.85 1.05 -1.79
C ASP A 138 28.52 1.13 -2.56
N TYR A 139 27.72 2.15 -2.27
CA TYR A 139 26.46 2.49 -2.94
C TYR A 139 26.67 3.03 -4.37
N ARG A 140 27.87 3.51 -4.68
CA ARG A 140 28.15 4.39 -5.82
C ARG A 140 27.91 3.75 -7.21
N PRO A 141 28.21 2.48 -7.52
CA PRO A 141 28.22 2.05 -8.92
C PRO A 141 26.84 1.84 -9.58
N SER A 142 25.86 1.32 -8.83
CA SER A 142 24.46 1.14 -9.27
C SER A 142 23.65 2.42 -9.07
N PHE A 143 23.82 3.08 -7.93
CA PHE A 143 23.13 4.33 -7.63
C PHE A 143 23.60 5.50 -8.49
N SER A 144 24.90 5.64 -8.79
CA SER A 144 25.36 6.73 -9.68
C SER A 144 24.86 6.56 -11.11
N ARG A 145 24.61 5.32 -11.55
CA ARG A 145 24.06 5.04 -12.89
C ARG A 145 22.60 5.48 -13.01
N GLU A 146 21.85 5.43 -11.93
CA GLU A 146 20.44 5.85 -11.89
C GLU A 146 20.27 7.32 -11.42
N GLN A 147 21.22 7.88 -10.67
CA GLN A 147 21.22 9.29 -10.23
C GLN A 147 21.44 10.31 -11.34
N GLU A 148 22.04 9.93 -12.46
CA GLU A 148 22.29 10.88 -13.56
C GLU A 148 20.98 11.31 -14.24
N THR A 149 19.91 10.49 -14.18
CA THR A 149 18.53 10.84 -14.58
C THR A 149 17.48 9.93 -13.91
N PRO A 150 17.22 10.04 -12.60
CA PRO A 150 16.28 9.14 -11.94
C PRO A 150 14.86 9.56 -12.29
N THR A 151 14.28 8.85 -13.27
CA THR A 151 12.84 8.89 -13.58
C THR A 151 12.02 8.43 -12.37
N ASP A 152 12.60 7.58 -11.52
CA ASP A 152 11.99 7.13 -10.27
C ASP A 152 12.65 7.82 -9.05
N TRP A 153 11.84 8.50 -8.26
CA TRP A 153 12.26 9.28 -7.10
C TRP A 153 12.68 8.41 -5.91
N ARG A 154 12.33 7.11 -5.90
CA ARG A 154 12.71 6.17 -4.82
C ARG A 154 14.21 5.95 -4.72
N PHE A 155 14.92 6.19 -5.81
CA PHE A 155 16.38 6.18 -5.90
C PHE A 155 17.02 7.52 -5.53
N ARG A 156 16.29 8.41 -4.85
CA ARG A 156 16.87 9.66 -4.33
C ARG A 156 17.20 9.50 -2.85
N ASP A 157 18.11 10.33 -2.38
CA ASP A 157 18.42 10.44 -0.96
C ASP A 157 17.26 11.15 -0.25
N LEU A 158 16.31 10.37 0.26
CA LEU A 158 15.14 10.88 0.97
C LEU A 158 15.48 11.25 2.42
N SER A 159 16.69 10.94 2.91
CA SER A 159 17.20 11.52 4.15
C SER A 159 17.37 13.03 4.06
N ASN A 160 17.55 13.57 2.84
CA ASN A 160 17.49 15.00 2.61
C ASN A 160 16.03 15.48 2.55
N SER A 161 15.62 16.19 3.61
CA SER A 161 14.27 16.75 3.71
C SER A 161 13.88 17.69 2.56
N GLU A 162 14.84 18.37 1.92
CA GLU A 162 14.57 19.23 0.77
C GLU A 162 14.19 18.43 -0.47
N ILE A 163 14.84 17.27 -0.68
CA ILE A 163 14.52 16.36 -1.77
C ILE A 163 13.12 15.78 -1.58
N ALA A 164 12.82 15.25 -0.39
CA ALA A 164 11.50 14.72 -0.05
C ALA A 164 10.41 15.79 -0.23
N ARG A 165 10.62 17.00 0.28
CA ARG A 165 9.69 18.13 0.13
C ARG A 165 9.54 18.55 -1.33
N GLY A 166 10.61 18.56 -2.10
CA GLY A 166 10.58 18.88 -3.53
C GLY A 166 9.76 17.88 -4.33
N ILE A 167 9.87 16.58 -4.03
CA ILE A 167 9.06 15.52 -4.64
C ILE A 167 7.57 15.75 -4.34
N LEU A 168 7.23 15.99 -3.06
CA LEU A 168 5.85 16.24 -2.64
C LEU A 168 5.26 17.50 -3.27
N THR A 169 6.04 18.59 -3.29
CA THR A 169 5.58 19.87 -3.85
C THR A 169 5.28 19.72 -5.33
N ARG A 170 6.20 19.13 -6.10
CA ARG A 170 6.01 18.89 -7.54
C ARG A 170 4.82 17.97 -7.82
N HIS A 171 4.62 16.95 -6.99
CA HIS A 171 3.48 16.06 -7.13
C HIS A 171 2.15 16.77 -6.85
N ARG A 172 2.06 17.57 -5.79
CA ARG A 172 0.86 18.36 -5.48
C ARG A 172 0.55 19.39 -6.57
N GLU A 173 1.57 20.08 -7.09
CA GLU A 173 1.41 20.99 -8.24
C GLU A 173 0.84 20.25 -9.46
N LEU A 174 1.30 19.02 -9.70
CA LEU A 174 0.81 18.20 -10.80
C LEU A 174 -0.61 17.71 -10.58
N VAL A 175 -0.99 17.37 -9.34
CA VAL A 175 -2.38 17.04 -8.97
C VAL A 175 -3.30 18.20 -9.29
N GLU A 176 -2.98 19.41 -8.84
CA GLU A 176 -3.79 20.61 -9.12
C GLU A 176 -3.84 20.92 -10.63
N GLN A 177 -2.70 20.83 -11.32
CA GLN A 177 -2.65 21.01 -12.77
C GLN A 177 -3.55 20.03 -13.53
N VAL A 178 -3.55 18.75 -13.15
CA VAL A 178 -4.40 17.73 -13.78
C VAL A 178 -5.87 17.91 -13.42
N TYR A 179 -6.16 18.29 -12.17
CA TYR A 179 -7.50 18.53 -11.69
C TYR A 179 -8.19 19.71 -12.40
N GLU A 180 -7.46 20.80 -12.65
CA GLU A 180 -7.95 21.97 -13.37
C GLU A 180 -8.03 21.75 -14.89
N HIS A 181 -7.41 20.69 -15.42
CA HIS A 181 -7.31 20.48 -16.85
C HIS A 181 -8.66 20.07 -17.48
N PRO A 182 -9.25 20.86 -18.41
CA PRO A 182 -10.60 20.63 -18.92
C PRO A 182 -10.81 19.27 -19.59
N SER A 183 -9.78 18.72 -20.25
CA SER A 183 -9.89 17.47 -21.02
C SER A 183 -9.99 16.19 -20.20
N PHE A 184 -9.77 16.24 -18.87
CA PHE A 184 -9.86 15.04 -18.00
C PHE A 184 -10.95 15.17 -16.93
N ARG A 185 -11.56 16.35 -16.81
CA ARG A 185 -12.43 16.71 -15.69
C ARG A 185 -13.65 15.80 -15.62
N SER A 186 -14.29 15.51 -16.75
CA SER A 186 -15.48 14.64 -16.81
C SER A 186 -15.22 13.22 -16.32
N GLU A 187 -14.05 12.68 -16.66
CA GLU A 187 -13.64 11.33 -16.34
C GLU A 187 -13.35 11.19 -14.84
N PHE A 188 -12.65 12.15 -14.24
CA PHE A 188 -12.41 12.18 -12.79
C PHE A 188 -13.70 12.32 -11.99
N VAL A 189 -14.61 13.22 -12.41
CA VAL A 189 -15.94 13.36 -11.79
C VAL A 189 -16.73 12.06 -11.86
N CYS A 190 -16.71 11.39 -13.03
CA CYS A 190 -17.41 10.12 -13.22
C CYS A 190 -16.86 9.02 -12.29
N ILE A 191 -15.53 8.86 -12.24
CA ILE A 191 -14.90 7.86 -11.36
C ILE A 191 -15.18 8.17 -9.89
N ALA A 192 -15.00 9.42 -9.47
CA ALA A 192 -15.22 9.83 -8.08
C ALA A 192 -16.66 9.59 -7.65
N LYS A 193 -17.65 9.96 -8.48
CA LYS A 193 -19.06 9.71 -8.20
C LYS A 193 -19.35 8.21 -8.04
N GLN A 194 -18.89 7.37 -8.97
CA GLN A 194 -19.13 5.93 -8.90
C GLN A 194 -18.42 5.30 -7.70
N TRP A 195 -17.24 5.82 -7.33
CA TRP A 195 -16.52 5.36 -6.15
C TRP A 195 -17.24 5.73 -4.86
N TYR A 196 -17.67 6.98 -4.73
CA TYR A 196 -18.48 7.45 -3.61
C TYR A 196 -19.74 6.60 -3.45
N GLU A 197 -20.49 6.40 -4.54
CA GLU A 197 -21.66 5.53 -4.54
C GLU A 197 -21.29 4.12 -4.07
N SER A 198 -20.24 3.49 -4.61
CA SER A 198 -19.83 2.13 -4.21
C SER A 198 -19.45 1.98 -2.73
N ILE A 199 -18.80 2.98 -2.13
CA ILE A 199 -18.40 2.95 -0.72
C ILE A 199 -19.61 3.18 0.17
N PHE A 200 -20.37 4.24 -0.08
CA PHE A 200 -21.41 4.70 0.85
C PHE A 200 -22.72 3.93 0.69
N THR A 201 -23.13 3.55 -0.54
CA THR A 201 -24.32 2.68 -0.71
C THR A 201 -24.07 1.26 -0.22
N GLY A 202 -22.83 0.77 -0.30
CA GLY A 202 -22.44 -0.52 0.27
C GLY A 202 -22.51 -0.53 1.80
N GLN A 203 -22.12 0.56 2.47
CA GLN A 203 -22.22 0.70 3.92
C GLN A 203 -23.68 0.77 4.40
N THR A 204 -24.54 1.54 3.74
CA THR A 204 -25.96 1.64 4.14
C THR A 204 -26.68 0.28 4.04
N ALA A 205 -26.39 -0.52 3.02
CA ALA A 205 -26.99 -1.84 2.86
C ALA A 205 -26.54 -2.86 3.92
N LEU A 206 -25.33 -2.70 4.47
CA LEU A 206 -24.81 -3.54 5.54
C LEU A 206 -25.39 -3.14 6.91
N ASP A 207 -25.52 -1.84 7.18
CA ASP A 207 -26.05 -1.33 8.46
C ASP A 207 -27.55 -1.61 8.65
N GLU A 208 -28.33 -1.69 7.57
CA GLU A 208 -29.75 -2.05 7.63
C GLU A 208 -29.98 -3.55 7.83
N SER A 209 -28.97 -4.39 7.60
CA SER A 209 -29.06 -5.83 7.84
C SER A 209 -28.80 -6.14 9.32
N THR A 210 -29.86 -6.09 10.13
CA THR A 210 -29.78 -6.66 11.49
C THR A 210 -29.48 -8.14 11.34
N PRO A 211 -28.38 -8.69 11.89
CA PRO A 211 -28.05 -10.08 11.71
C PRO A 211 -29.07 -10.93 12.48
N GLU A 212 -30.13 -11.35 11.79
CA GLU A 212 -31.00 -12.40 12.30
C GLU A 212 -30.15 -13.64 12.51
N ARG A 213 -30.10 -14.11 13.76
CA ARG A 213 -29.37 -15.31 14.15
C ARG A 213 -30.02 -16.48 13.41
N GLN A 214 -29.47 -16.86 12.25
CA GLN A 214 -29.94 -18.01 11.51
C GLN A 214 -29.71 -19.27 12.36
N THR A 215 -30.79 -19.78 12.95
CA THR A 215 -30.80 -21.05 13.68
C THR A 215 -30.92 -22.25 12.75
N HIS A 216 -31.17 -22.00 11.45
CA HIS A 216 -31.29 -22.98 10.40
C HIS A 216 -30.35 -22.60 9.24
N PHE A 217 -29.41 -23.49 8.93
CA PHE A 217 -28.56 -23.34 7.75
C PHE A 217 -29.27 -23.97 6.56
N ASP A 218 -30.02 -23.18 5.81
CA ASP A 218 -30.47 -23.59 4.48
C ASP A 218 -29.26 -23.52 3.54
N PHE A 219 -28.82 -24.70 3.09
CA PHE A 219 -27.80 -24.79 2.05
C PHE A 219 -28.37 -24.15 0.78
N LEU A 220 -27.81 -23.01 0.39
CA LEU A 220 -28.14 -22.38 -0.89
C LEU A 220 -27.84 -23.37 -2.02
N THR A 221 -28.78 -23.53 -2.92
CA THR A 221 -28.54 -24.23 -4.19
C THR A 221 -27.47 -23.48 -4.99
N TYR A 222 -26.77 -24.17 -5.90
CA TYR A 222 -25.75 -23.53 -6.74
C TYR A 222 -26.28 -22.31 -7.48
N ASP A 223 -27.52 -22.36 -7.98
CA ASP A 223 -28.13 -21.23 -8.69
C ASP A 223 -28.48 -20.08 -7.75
N GLU A 224 -28.92 -20.33 -6.52
CA GLU A 224 -29.13 -19.29 -5.50
C GLU A 224 -27.81 -18.69 -5.02
N LEU A 225 -26.77 -19.51 -4.84
CA LEU A 225 -25.41 -19.06 -4.54
C LEU A 225 -24.92 -18.17 -5.68
N MET A 226 -25.05 -18.61 -6.93
CA MET A 226 -24.61 -17.85 -8.10
C MET A 226 -25.42 -16.58 -8.28
N THR A 227 -26.72 -16.57 -7.99
CA THR A 227 -27.58 -15.37 -8.07
C THR A 227 -27.29 -14.38 -6.94
N LYS A 228 -27.15 -14.85 -5.69
CA LYS A 228 -26.76 -14.00 -4.56
C LYS A 228 -25.33 -13.48 -4.70
N ASN A 229 -24.38 -14.32 -5.15
CA ASN A 229 -23.03 -13.87 -5.47
C ASN A 229 -23.03 -12.92 -6.67
N THR A 230 -23.78 -13.18 -7.73
CA THR A 230 -23.83 -12.22 -8.83
C THR A 230 -24.46 -10.90 -8.40
N THR A 231 -25.42 -10.83 -7.49
CA THR A 231 -25.86 -9.52 -6.95
C THR A 231 -24.81 -8.84 -6.07
N LEU A 232 -23.95 -9.60 -5.38
CA LEU A 232 -22.81 -9.08 -4.62
C LEU A 232 -21.63 -8.66 -5.52
N PHE A 233 -21.49 -9.26 -6.71
CA PHE A 233 -20.36 -9.09 -7.63
C PHE A 233 -20.75 -8.48 -9.01
N ASP A 234 -22.01 -8.10 -9.27
CA ASP A 234 -22.46 -7.40 -10.48
C ASP A 234 -22.04 -5.92 -10.38
N HIS A 235 -20.75 -5.71 -10.16
CA HIS A 235 -20.11 -4.42 -10.25
C HIS A 235 -19.93 -4.03 -11.72
N LYS A 236 -21.00 -3.93 -12.50
CA LYS A 236 -20.96 -3.31 -13.83
C LYS A 236 -20.28 -1.93 -13.76
N GLY A 237 -20.46 -1.23 -12.64
CA GLY A 237 -19.71 -0.02 -12.29
C GLY A 237 -18.20 -0.24 -12.14
N ALA A 238 -17.74 -1.25 -11.40
CA ALA A 238 -16.30 -1.44 -11.14
C ALA A 238 -15.49 -1.75 -12.41
N TYR A 239 -16.05 -2.49 -13.37
CA TYR A 239 -15.37 -2.70 -14.66
C TYR A 239 -15.21 -1.37 -15.41
N GLY A 240 -16.25 -0.54 -15.42
CA GLY A 240 -16.21 0.81 -16.01
C GLY A 240 -15.18 1.71 -15.32
N ILE A 241 -15.18 1.78 -13.99
CA ILE A 241 -14.19 2.51 -13.19
C ILE A 241 -12.78 2.04 -13.54
N ARG A 242 -12.55 0.72 -13.58
CA ARG A 242 -11.23 0.15 -13.88
C ARG A 242 -10.75 0.53 -15.27
N LEU A 243 -11.62 0.47 -16.28
CA LEU A 243 -11.28 0.82 -17.66
C LEU A 243 -10.98 2.33 -17.79
N LEU A 244 -11.82 3.19 -17.21
CA LEU A 244 -11.60 4.64 -17.21
C LEU A 244 -10.30 5.01 -16.49
N ARG A 245 -10.06 4.43 -15.32
CA ARG A 245 -8.82 4.62 -14.57
C ARG A 245 -7.61 4.18 -15.38
N GLN A 246 -7.65 3.01 -16.03
CA GLN A 246 -6.54 2.53 -16.85
C GLN A 246 -6.26 3.46 -18.04
N SER A 247 -7.31 3.96 -18.70
CA SER A 247 -7.20 4.94 -19.79
C SER A 247 -6.55 6.24 -19.32
N LEU A 248 -7.03 6.80 -18.19
CA LEU A 248 -6.45 8.01 -17.59
C LEU A 248 -4.99 7.80 -17.20
N THR A 249 -4.66 6.67 -16.56
CA THR A 249 -3.28 6.32 -16.20
C THR A 249 -2.37 6.31 -17.42
N GLN A 250 -2.80 5.69 -18.52
CA GLN A 250 -2.01 5.67 -19.76
C GLN A 250 -1.86 7.07 -20.38
N ALA A 251 -2.94 7.85 -20.44
CA ALA A 251 -2.93 9.19 -20.99
C ALA A 251 -2.01 10.14 -20.20
N LEU A 252 -2.08 10.09 -18.86
CA LEU A 252 -1.23 10.91 -17.99
C LEU A 252 0.23 10.44 -18.03
N ALA A 253 0.48 9.13 -18.07
CA ALA A 253 1.83 8.59 -18.21
C ALA A 253 2.53 9.13 -19.47
N ILE A 254 1.84 9.11 -20.62
CA ILE A 254 2.37 9.64 -21.88
C ILE A 254 2.56 11.16 -21.80
N ARG A 255 1.53 11.89 -21.33
CA ARG A 255 1.51 13.35 -21.36
C ARG A 255 2.57 13.99 -20.44
N TYR A 256 2.74 13.43 -19.25
CA TYR A 256 3.62 13.98 -18.22
C TYR A 256 4.93 13.21 -18.07
N VAL A 257 5.18 12.24 -18.96
CA VAL A 257 6.39 11.38 -18.95
C VAL A 257 6.57 10.70 -17.59
N LEU A 258 5.49 10.11 -17.09
CA LEU A 258 5.45 9.41 -15.79
C LEU A 258 5.55 7.91 -16.01
N THR A 259 6.05 7.19 -15.01
CA THR A 259 5.87 5.72 -14.96
C THR A 259 4.39 5.38 -14.80
N ALA A 260 3.98 4.17 -15.19
CA ALA A 260 2.60 3.72 -15.02
C ALA A 260 2.13 3.81 -13.55
N GLU A 261 3.03 3.56 -12.61
CA GLU A 261 2.76 3.64 -11.18
C GLU A 261 2.58 5.09 -10.70
N GLN A 262 3.48 5.99 -11.10
CA GLN A 262 3.36 7.43 -10.81
C GLN A 262 2.08 8.02 -11.38
N ALA A 263 1.74 7.68 -12.63
CA ALA A 263 0.50 8.10 -13.26
C ALA A 263 -0.73 7.53 -12.56
N ASN A 264 -0.69 6.26 -12.16
CA ASN A 264 -1.78 5.62 -11.42
C ASN A 264 -2.01 6.27 -10.05
N ARG A 265 -0.93 6.64 -9.35
CA ARG A 265 -1.04 7.43 -8.12
C ARG A 265 -1.65 8.80 -8.38
N LEU A 266 -1.15 9.52 -9.37
CA LEU A 266 -1.68 10.82 -9.76
C LEU A 266 -3.19 10.75 -10.04
N VAL A 267 -3.66 9.70 -10.71
CA VAL A 267 -5.11 9.48 -10.92
C VAL A 267 -5.85 9.33 -9.58
N VAL A 268 -5.35 8.51 -8.66
CA VAL A 268 -5.98 8.28 -7.36
C VAL A 268 -6.04 9.58 -6.56
N ASP A 269 -4.94 10.32 -6.48
CA ASP A 269 -4.85 11.55 -5.68
C ASP A 269 -5.76 12.65 -6.24
N VAL A 270 -5.92 12.74 -7.57
CA VAL A 270 -6.88 13.65 -8.20
C VAL A 270 -8.33 13.25 -7.88
N ILE A 271 -8.63 11.95 -7.83
CA ILE A 271 -9.95 11.47 -7.43
C ILE A 271 -10.21 11.76 -5.95
N GLU A 272 -9.28 11.46 -5.05
CA GLU A 272 -9.38 11.77 -3.62
C GLU A 272 -9.57 13.27 -3.39
N ARG A 273 -8.82 14.11 -4.11
CA ARG A 273 -8.98 15.57 -4.10
C ARG A 273 -10.41 15.97 -4.45
N HIS A 274 -10.98 15.41 -5.52
CA HIS A 274 -12.36 15.68 -5.95
C HIS A 274 -13.39 15.21 -4.93
N LEU A 275 -13.16 14.04 -4.32
CA LEU A 275 -14.04 13.46 -3.31
C LEU A 275 -14.10 14.35 -2.06
N ARG A 276 -12.96 14.88 -1.62
CA ARG A 276 -12.87 15.82 -0.51
C ARG A 276 -13.63 17.11 -0.79
N GLU A 277 -13.48 17.71 -1.98
CA GLU A 277 -14.19 18.95 -2.33
C GLU A 277 -15.69 18.79 -2.47
N THR A 278 -16.13 17.70 -3.10
CA THR A 278 -17.51 17.55 -3.55
C THR A 278 -18.38 16.90 -2.48
N TYR A 279 -17.81 15.96 -1.72
CA TYR A 279 -18.55 15.12 -0.78
C TYR A 279 -18.13 15.31 0.67
N ASN A 280 -17.15 16.18 0.97
CA ASN A 280 -16.53 16.33 2.30
C ASN A 280 -16.09 14.97 2.89
N SER A 281 -15.63 14.07 2.02
CA SER A 281 -15.22 12.73 2.39
C SER A 281 -13.71 12.70 2.59
N ASP A 282 -13.27 12.42 3.82
CA ASP A 282 -11.87 12.10 4.14
C ASP A 282 -11.71 10.58 4.07
N LEU A 283 -11.44 10.07 2.85
CA LEU A 283 -11.12 8.65 2.58
C LEU A 283 -9.63 8.32 2.71
#